data_AF-A0A931MZY0-F1
#
_entry.id   AF-A0A931MZY0-F1
#
_cell.length_a   1.000
_cell.length_b   1.000
_cell.length_c   1.000
_cell.angle_alpha   90.00
_cell.angle_beta   90.00
_cell.angle_gamma   90.00
#
_symmetry.space_group_name_H-M   'P 1'
#
loop_
_entity.id
_entity.type
_entity.pdbx_description
1 polymer ?
#
loop_
_entity_poly.entity_id
_entity_poly.type
_entity_poly.pdbx_seq_one_letter_code
_entity_poly.pdbx_strand_id
1 'polypeptide(L)'
;MSNDQTLLADIDASIRQTRFAARRNYFSSQLMFVAAIIGSAAAGGTMLVTDEYRVLAGVVALVPGLCLTLNKELKLTARANWYYQKLQRLRGLRRQLVFEGVAIERVSRRMSELEITLEPGMPSLDDDVGGEALSPSAPVRQVASPPVLTLPAANQSAAPHAAPSQPARANAG
;
A
#
# COMPACT_ATOMS: atom_id res chain seq x y z
N MET A 1 28.11 14.53 -15.89
CA MET A 1 26.82 14.27 -15.21
C MET A 1 26.82 15.06 -13.92
N SER A 2 25.81 15.87 -13.66
CA SER A 2 25.71 16.59 -12.38
C SER A 2 25.35 15.60 -11.26
N ASN A 3 25.79 15.89 -10.02
CA ASN A 3 25.48 15.07 -8.83
C ASN A 3 23.96 14.89 -8.62
N ASP A 4 23.15 15.84 -9.10
CA ASP A 4 21.69 15.74 -9.12
C ASP A 4 21.19 14.55 -9.95
N GLN A 5 21.78 14.36 -11.14
CA GLN A 5 21.36 13.31 -12.07
C GLN A 5 21.71 11.92 -11.54
N THR A 6 22.85 11.77 -10.87
CA THR A 6 23.26 10.50 -10.27
C THR A 6 22.34 10.12 -9.11
N LEU A 7 22.07 11.05 -8.19
CA LEU A 7 21.18 10.78 -7.05
C LEU A 7 19.75 10.47 -7.51
N LEU A 8 19.25 11.18 -8.52
CA LEU A 8 17.92 10.93 -9.07
C LEU A 8 17.84 9.53 -9.72
N ALA A 9 18.87 9.13 -10.46
CA ALA A 9 18.95 7.80 -11.05
C ALA A 9 18.97 6.69 -9.98
N ASP A 10 19.68 6.90 -8.87
CA ASP A 10 19.75 5.95 -7.74
C ASP A 10 18.41 5.81 -7.02
N ILE A 11 17.70 6.93 -6.79
CA ILE A 11 16.35 6.92 -6.22
C ILE A 11 15.38 6.18 -7.16
N ASP A 12 15.45 6.43 -8.47
CA ASP A 12 14.60 5.76 -9.46
C ASP A 12 14.90 4.25 -9.55
N ALA A 13 16.18 3.85 -9.48
CA ALA A 13 16.58 2.45 -9.40
C ALA A 13 15.99 1.77 -8.16
N SER A 14 16.09 2.43 -7.00
CA SER A 14 15.55 1.96 -5.71
C SER A 14 14.03 1.82 -5.75
N ILE A 15 13.32 2.77 -6.38
CA ILE A 15 11.88 2.73 -6.59
C ILE A 15 11.50 1.51 -7.46
N ARG A 16 12.21 1.26 -8.56
CA ARG A 16 11.94 0.12 -9.44
C ARG A 16 12.14 -1.21 -8.72
N GLN A 17 13.26 -1.37 -8.02
CA GLN A 17 13.58 -2.57 -7.26
C GLN A 17 12.54 -2.84 -6.16
N THR A 18 12.22 -1.82 -5.37
CA THR A 18 11.23 -1.91 -4.28
C THR A 18 9.83 -2.24 -4.83
N ARG A 19 9.42 -1.64 -5.95
CA ARG A 19 8.14 -1.93 -6.61
C ARG A 19 8.08 -3.37 -7.11
N PHE A 20 9.16 -3.87 -7.70
CA PHE A 20 9.23 -5.25 -8.18
C PHE A 20 9.12 -6.24 -7.00
N ALA A 21 9.87 -6.00 -5.92
CA ALA A 21 9.80 -6.81 -4.71
C ALA A 21 8.40 -6.78 -4.05
N ALA A 22 7.77 -5.61 -3.97
CA ALA A 22 6.40 -5.47 -3.45
C ALA A 22 5.40 -6.31 -4.26
N ARG A 23 5.46 -6.19 -5.59
CA ARG A 23 4.57 -6.93 -6.51
C ARG A 23 4.78 -8.43 -6.43
N ARG A 24 6.04 -8.89 -6.40
CA ARG A 24 6.36 -10.31 -6.31
C ARG A 24 5.80 -10.91 -5.03
N ASN A 25 6.05 -10.29 -3.87
CA ASN A 25 5.55 -10.79 -2.60
C ASN A 25 4.01 -10.78 -2.51
N TYR A 26 3.36 -9.72 -2.99
CA TYR A 26 1.90 -9.63 -3.04
C TYR A 26 1.29 -10.72 -3.94
N PHE A 27 1.85 -10.89 -5.15
CA PHE A 27 1.38 -11.88 -6.09
C PHE A 27 1.61 -13.31 -5.58
N SER A 28 2.77 -13.59 -4.97
CA SER A 28 3.05 -14.88 -4.34
C SER A 28 2.05 -15.21 -3.23
N SER A 29 1.69 -14.24 -2.38
CA SER A 29 0.68 -14.44 -1.34
C SER A 29 -0.70 -14.76 -1.94
N GLN A 30 -1.11 -14.00 -2.97
CA GLN A 30 -2.37 -14.24 -3.66
C GLN A 30 -2.40 -15.61 -4.36
N LEU A 31 -1.29 -16.00 -4.98
CA LEU A 31 -1.17 -17.29 -5.67
C LEU A 31 -1.27 -18.45 -4.67
N MET A 32 -0.66 -18.34 -3.49
CA MET A 32 -0.81 -19.32 -2.41
C MET A 32 -2.26 -19.44 -1.93
N PHE A 33 -2.96 -18.31 -1.80
CA PHE A 33 -4.37 -18.31 -1.42
C PHE A 33 -5.27 -18.96 -2.49
N VAL A 34 -5.07 -18.63 -3.76
CA VAL A 34 -5.81 -19.23 -4.88
C VAL A 34 -5.50 -20.73 -4.98
N ALA A 35 -4.23 -21.14 -4.84
CA ALA A 35 -3.84 -22.54 -4.83
C ALA A 35 -4.51 -23.32 -3.69
N ALA A 36 -4.63 -22.71 -2.50
CA ALA A 36 -5.34 -23.32 -1.37
C ALA A 36 -6.84 -23.51 -1.66
N ILE A 37 -7.50 -22.54 -2.29
CA ILE A 37 -8.91 -22.64 -2.68
C ILE A 37 -9.11 -23.74 -3.72
N ILE A 38 -8.30 -23.74 -4.78
CA ILE A 38 -8.39 -24.75 -5.85
C ILE A 38 -8.11 -26.15 -5.28
N GLY A 39 -7.09 -26.29 -4.44
CA GLY A 39 -6.77 -27.56 -3.78
C GLY A 39 -7.92 -28.08 -2.92
N SER A 40 -8.57 -27.19 -2.17
CA SER A 40 -9.75 -27.54 -1.36
C SER A 40 -10.94 -27.98 -2.24
N ALA A 41 -11.25 -27.24 -3.30
CA ALA A 41 -12.32 -27.59 -4.23
C ALA A 41 -12.05 -28.91 -4.97
N ALA A 42 -10.81 -29.12 -5.43
CA ALA A 42 -10.39 -30.34 -6.10
C ALA A 42 -10.46 -31.56 -5.16
N ALA A 43 -10.01 -31.42 -3.91
CA ALA A 43 -10.13 -32.47 -2.90
C ALA A 43 -11.60 -32.87 -2.70
N GLY A 44 -12.50 -31.90 -2.52
CA GLY A 44 -13.94 -32.15 -2.40
C GLY A 44 -14.55 -32.83 -3.62
N GLY A 45 -14.18 -32.40 -4.84
CA GLY A 45 -14.67 -32.98 -6.09
C GLY A 45 -14.18 -34.42 -6.31
N THR A 46 -12.92 -34.71 -6.00
CA THR A 46 -12.34 -36.07 -6.19
C THR A 46 -13.01 -37.12 -5.31
N MET A 47 -13.51 -36.74 -4.13
CA MET A 47 -14.26 -37.66 -3.26
C MET A 47 -15.60 -38.13 -3.86
N LEU A 48 -16.13 -37.44 -4.87
CA LEU A 48 -17.42 -37.80 -5.48
C LEU A 48 -17.30 -38.74 -6.68
N VAL A 49 -16.11 -38.88 -7.28
CA VAL A 49 -15.99 -39.48 -8.61
C VAL A 49 -15.69 -40.97 -8.59
N THR A 50 -14.76 -41.48 -7.76
CA THR A 50 -14.45 -42.93 -7.70
C THR A 50 -13.60 -43.30 -6.48
N ASP A 51 -13.78 -44.52 -5.95
CA ASP A 51 -13.03 -45.03 -4.78
C ASP A 51 -11.54 -45.26 -5.05
N GLU A 52 -11.13 -45.41 -6.32
CA GLU A 52 -9.73 -45.64 -6.70
C GLU A 52 -8.81 -44.45 -6.39
N TYR A 53 -9.34 -43.22 -6.28
CA TYR A 53 -8.53 -42.01 -6.04
C TYR A 53 -8.49 -41.55 -4.58
N ARG A 54 -8.94 -42.36 -3.61
CA ARG A 54 -8.96 -41.97 -2.19
C ARG A 54 -7.60 -41.50 -1.66
N VAL A 55 -6.51 -42.14 -2.08
CA VAL A 55 -5.15 -41.74 -1.69
C VAL A 55 -4.78 -40.38 -2.28
N LEU A 56 -5.09 -40.16 -3.56
CA LEU A 56 -4.83 -38.88 -4.23
C LEU A 56 -5.64 -37.74 -3.59
N ALA A 57 -6.92 -37.99 -3.28
CA ALA A 57 -7.79 -37.04 -2.57
C ALA A 57 -7.20 -36.64 -1.21
N GLY A 58 -6.64 -37.61 -0.46
CA GLY A 58 -5.95 -37.36 0.80
C GLY A 58 -4.71 -36.47 0.66
N VAL A 59 -3.88 -36.70 -0.36
CA VAL A 59 -2.70 -35.85 -0.62
C VAL A 59 -3.11 -34.44 -1.05
N VAL A 60 -4.10 -34.32 -1.93
CA VAL A 60 -4.60 -33.01 -2.39
C VAL A 60 -5.23 -32.22 -1.23
N ALA A 61 -5.88 -32.90 -0.27
CA ALA A 61 -6.43 -32.27 0.93
C ALA A 61 -5.37 -31.65 1.87
N LEU A 62 -4.10 -32.09 1.79
CA LEU A 62 -3.01 -31.51 2.58
C LEU A 62 -2.46 -30.21 1.98
N VAL A 63 -2.64 -29.99 0.67
CA VAL A 63 -2.09 -28.83 -0.06
C VAL A 63 -2.57 -27.50 0.53
N PRO A 64 -3.87 -27.28 0.81
CA PRO A 64 -4.34 -26.02 1.40
C PRO A 64 -3.72 -25.75 2.78
N GLY A 65 -3.58 -26.78 3.60
CA GLY A 65 -2.95 -26.67 4.92
C GLY A 65 -1.49 -26.25 4.83
N LEU A 66 -0.72 -26.89 3.94
CA LEU A 66 0.69 -26.56 3.71
C LEU A 66 0.85 -25.14 3.15
N CYS A 67 0.02 -24.74 2.18
CA CYS A 67 0.01 -23.37 1.64
C CYS A 67 -0.30 -22.33 2.73
N LEU A 68 -1.25 -22.61 3.62
CA LEU A 68 -1.61 -21.70 4.71
C LEU A 68 -0.45 -21.55 5.72
N THR A 69 0.19 -22.66 6.10
CA THR A 69 1.36 -22.64 6.98
C THR A 69 2.50 -21.87 6.34
N LEU A 70 2.85 -22.16 5.08
CA LEU A 70 3.89 -21.42 4.37
C LEU A 70 3.59 -19.93 4.24
N ASN A 71 2.33 -19.54 4.03
CA ASN A 71 1.95 -18.12 3.95
C ASN A 71 2.15 -17.39 5.29
N LYS A 72 1.90 -18.08 6.41
CA LYS A 72 2.16 -17.54 7.77
C LYS A 72 3.66 -17.39 8.01
N GLU A 73 4.44 -18.45 7.78
CA GLU A 73 5.90 -18.46 8.00
C GLU A 73 6.63 -17.42 7.15
N LEU A 74 6.28 -17.32 5.86
CA LEU A 74 6.97 -16.42 4.93
C LEU A 74 6.58 -14.95 5.10
N LYS A 75 5.52 -14.66 5.86
CA LYS A 75 4.99 -13.30 6.10
C LYS A 75 4.89 -12.46 4.83
N LEU A 76 4.51 -13.06 3.70
CA LEU A 76 4.60 -12.45 2.36
C LEU A 76 3.80 -11.14 2.28
N THR A 77 2.63 -11.09 2.91
CA THR A 77 1.78 -9.89 2.97
C THR A 77 2.44 -8.77 3.78
N ALA A 78 3.02 -9.10 4.94
CA ALA A 78 3.74 -8.12 5.76
C ALA A 78 4.96 -7.56 5.01
N ARG A 79 5.71 -8.42 4.32
CA ARG A 79 6.84 -8.01 3.47
C ARG A 79 6.40 -7.11 2.33
N ALA A 80 5.33 -7.48 1.63
CA ALA A 80 4.76 -6.64 0.56
C ALA A 80 4.37 -5.26 1.07
N ASN A 81 3.69 -5.19 2.23
CA ASN A 81 3.32 -3.93 2.88
C ASN A 81 4.54 -3.09 3.24
N TRP A 82 5.59 -3.70 3.79
CA TRP A 82 6.85 -3.01 4.09
C TRP A 82 7.46 -2.39 2.83
N TYR A 83 7.54 -3.14 1.72
CA TYR A 83 8.06 -2.60 0.46
C TYR A 83 7.18 -1.46 -0.07
N TYR A 84 5.85 -1.54 0.05
CA TYR A 84 4.98 -0.43 -0.34
C TYR A 84 5.19 0.82 0.52
N GLN A 85 5.42 0.67 1.83
CA GLN A 85 5.75 1.80 2.69
C GLN A 85 7.08 2.45 2.28
N LYS A 86 8.14 1.64 2.06
CA LYS A 86 9.44 2.13 1.55
C LYS A 86 9.28 2.86 0.21
N LEU A 87 8.48 2.29 -0.70
CA LEU A 87 8.19 2.87 -2.02
C LEU A 87 7.53 4.25 -1.94
N GLN A 88 6.54 4.42 -1.05
CA GLN A 88 5.86 5.70 -0.89
C GLN A 88 6.80 6.78 -0.34
N ARG A 89 7.67 6.42 0.59
CA ARG A 89 8.68 7.34 1.16
C ARG A 89 9.71 7.75 0.11
N LEU A 90 10.23 6.81 -0.69
CA LEU A 90 11.15 7.09 -1.80
C LEU A 90 10.52 8.01 -2.86
N ARG A 91 9.25 7.78 -3.21
CA ARG A 91 8.50 8.66 -4.13
C ARG A 91 8.29 10.07 -3.56
N GLY A 92 8.22 10.20 -2.25
CA GLY A 92 8.20 11.50 -1.56
C GLY A 92 9.53 12.22 -1.74
N LEU A 93 10.65 11.56 -1.47
CA LEU A 93 11.99 12.13 -1.66
C LEU A 93 12.26 12.54 -3.11
N ARG A 94 11.86 11.70 -4.07
CA ARG A 94 11.95 12.03 -5.50
C ARG A 94 11.19 13.32 -5.84
N ARG A 95 9.97 13.50 -5.30
CA ARG A 95 9.18 14.71 -5.53
C ARG A 95 9.81 15.95 -4.92
N GLN A 96 10.35 15.83 -3.71
CA GLN A 96 11.08 16.93 -3.04
C GLN A 96 12.31 17.37 -3.84
N LEU A 97 13.06 16.41 -4.40
CA LEU A 97 14.23 16.72 -5.21
C LEU A 97 13.84 17.40 -6.54
N VAL A 98 12.83 16.88 -7.24
CA VAL A 98 12.46 17.36 -8.59
C VAL A 98 11.66 18.66 -8.57
N PHE A 99 10.72 18.81 -7.63
CA PHE A 99 9.75 19.91 -7.66
C PHE A 99 10.00 20.98 -6.60
N GLU A 100 10.60 20.62 -5.46
CA GLU A 100 10.81 21.56 -4.36
C GLU A 100 12.23 22.14 -4.34
N GLY A 101 13.13 21.65 -5.19
CA GLY A 101 14.52 22.12 -5.28
C GLY A 101 15.29 21.92 -3.97
N VAL A 102 14.95 20.88 -3.19
CA VAL A 102 15.62 20.59 -1.92
C VAL A 102 17.08 20.20 -2.18
N ALA A 103 18.00 20.76 -1.38
CA ALA A 103 19.42 20.49 -1.45
C ALA A 103 19.75 18.98 -1.43
N ILE A 104 20.63 18.55 -2.32
CA ILE A 104 21.02 17.15 -2.56
C ILE A 104 21.46 16.48 -1.26
N GLU A 105 22.23 17.18 -0.44
CA GLU A 105 22.81 16.67 0.81
C GLU A 105 21.70 16.30 1.80
N ARG A 106 20.61 17.07 1.83
CA ARG A 106 19.45 16.80 2.68
C ARG A 106 18.68 15.58 2.19
N VAL A 107 18.53 15.42 0.87
CA VAL A 107 17.85 14.26 0.27
C VAL A 107 18.66 12.98 0.49
N SER A 108 19.98 13.04 0.28
CA SER A 108 20.90 11.92 0.54
C SER A 108 20.85 11.49 2.01
N ARG A 109 20.93 12.44 2.96
CA ARG A 109 20.81 12.13 4.39
C ARG A 109 19.47 11.47 4.74
N ARG A 110 18.36 12.03 4.22
CA ARG A 110 17.02 11.44 4.44
C ARG A 110 16.87 10.05 3.84
N MET A 111 17.54 9.76 2.73
CA MET A 111 17.55 8.43 2.13
C MET A 111 18.24 7.43 3.07
N SER A 112 19.41 7.76 3.62
CA SER A 112 20.10 6.91 4.61
C SER A 112 19.30 6.75 5.91
N GLU A 113 18.71 7.84 6.43
CA GLU A 113 17.84 7.81 7.61
C GLU A 113 16.63 6.88 7.40
N LEU A 114 16.04 6.92 6.20
CA LEU A 114 14.90 6.08 5.82
C LEU A 114 15.28 4.60 5.81
N GLU A 115 16.48 4.26 5.35
CA GLU A 115 16.97 2.88 5.36
C GLU A 115 17.17 2.38 6.79
N ILE A 116 17.87 3.14 7.62
CA ILE A 116 18.10 2.81 9.04
C ILE A 116 16.77 2.69 9.80
N THR A 117 15.79 3.55 9.50
CA THR A 117 14.51 3.55 10.20
C THR A 117 13.61 2.38 9.76
N LEU A 118 13.66 1.99 8.49
CA LEU A 118 12.79 0.93 7.96
C LEU A 118 13.39 -0.46 8.09
N GLU A 119 14.71 -0.60 8.10
CA GLU A 119 15.41 -1.88 8.16
C GLU A 119 14.98 -2.76 9.35
N PRO A 120 14.87 -2.25 10.60
CA PRO A 120 14.39 -3.05 11.73
C PRO A 120 12.93 -3.51 11.60
N GLY A 121 12.12 -2.83 10.78
CA GLY A 121 10.73 -3.19 10.53
C GLY A 121 10.53 -4.22 9.44
N MET A 122 11.60 -4.68 8.79
CA MET A 122 11.52 -5.70 7.74
C MET A 122 11.19 -7.05 8.39
N PRO A 123 10.10 -7.74 7.97
CA PRO A 123 9.79 -9.06 8.52
C PRO A 123 10.90 -10.04 8.15
N SER A 124 11.68 -10.47 9.14
CA SER A 124 12.71 -11.49 8.95
C SER A 124 12.04 -12.87 8.88
N LEU A 125 12.75 -13.86 8.32
CA LEU A 125 12.24 -15.24 8.33
C LEU A 125 12.35 -15.86 9.73
N ASP A 126 13.20 -15.31 10.59
CA ASP A 126 13.58 -15.91 11.86
C ASP A 126 12.72 -15.39 13.03
N ASP A 127 11.94 -14.33 12.82
CA ASP A 127 11.18 -13.63 13.88
C ASP A 127 10.04 -14.48 14.50
N ASP A 128 9.67 -15.65 13.97
CA ASP A 128 8.48 -16.43 14.39
C ASP A 128 8.77 -17.84 14.96
N VAL A 129 10.02 -18.28 15.07
CA VAL A 129 10.30 -19.63 15.62
C VAL A 129 10.12 -19.70 17.14
N GLY A 130 10.13 -18.55 17.83
CA GLY A 130 9.79 -18.46 19.24
C GLY A 130 8.39 -17.87 19.41
N GLY A 131 7.42 -18.69 19.79
CA GLY A 131 6.01 -18.31 20.00
C GLY A 131 5.78 -17.34 21.18
N GLU A 132 6.47 -16.22 21.22
CA GLU A 132 5.97 -15.05 21.93
C GLU A 132 4.93 -14.40 21.03
N ALA A 133 3.68 -14.74 21.31
CA ALA A 133 2.50 -14.05 20.81
C ALA A 133 2.76 -12.55 20.82
N LEU A 134 3.00 -12.00 19.63
CA LEU A 134 2.80 -10.62 19.23
C LEU A 134 2.52 -9.69 20.42
N SER A 135 3.56 -8.99 20.90
CA SER A 135 3.32 -7.64 21.40
C SER A 135 2.41 -6.97 20.37
N PRO A 136 1.19 -6.54 20.77
CA PRO A 136 0.18 -6.09 19.85
C PRO A 136 0.83 -5.07 18.96
N SER A 137 0.86 -5.37 17.65
CA SER A 137 1.29 -4.44 16.60
C SER A 137 0.83 -3.07 17.05
N ALA A 138 1.78 -2.18 17.36
CA ALA A 138 1.48 -0.82 17.77
C ALA A 138 0.35 -0.36 16.84
N PRO A 139 -0.84 -0.06 17.40
CA PRO A 139 -2.08 -0.01 16.64
C PRO A 139 -1.76 0.78 15.40
N VAL A 140 -1.91 0.15 14.21
CA VAL A 140 -1.72 0.81 12.91
C VAL A 140 -2.34 2.17 13.12
N ARG A 141 -1.49 3.20 13.28
CA ARG A 141 -1.94 4.49 13.80
C ARG A 141 -2.97 4.87 12.80
N GLN A 142 -4.24 4.71 13.17
CA GLN A 142 -5.35 4.86 12.26
C GLN A 142 -5.13 6.27 11.81
N VAL A 143 -4.63 6.42 10.57
CA VAL A 143 -4.28 7.74 10.06
C VAL A 143 -5.64 8.37 10.07
N ALA A 144 -5.89 9.20 11.10
CA ALA A 144 -7.18 9.79 11.35
C ALA A 144 -7.60 10.30 9.99
N SER A 145 -8.67 9.73 9.46
CA SER A 145 -9.15 10.07 8.13
C SER A 145 -9.02 11.57 8.03
N PRO A 146 -8.23 12.11 7.07
CA PRO A 146 -7.98 13.55 7.02
C PRO A 146 -9.33 14.21 7.21
N PRO A 147 -9.47 15.15 8.17
CA PRO A 147 -10.78 15.68 8.54
C PRO A 147 -11.48 15.97 7.24
N VAL A 148 -12.60 15.25 7.01
CA VAL A 148 -13.40 15.45 5.81
C VAL A 148 -13.59 16.94 5.79
N LEU A 149 -12.99 17.59 4.78
CA LEU A 149 -13.09 19.02 4.63
C LEU A 149 -14.57 19.21 4.34
N THR A 150 -15.35 19.42 5.40
CA THR A 150 -16.73 19.84 5.34
C THR A 150 -16.61 21.19 4.67
N LEU A 151 -16.73 21.17 3.35
CA LEU A 151 -16.91 22.36 2.54
C LEU A 151 -17.97 23.15 3.30
N PRO A 152 -17.65 24.35 3.79
CA PRO A 152 -18.64 25.17 4.45
C PRO A 152 -19.80 25.26 3.47
N ALA A 153 -21.00 24.91 3.94
CA ALA A 153 -22.22 25.02 3.17
C ALA A 153 -22.29 26.46 2.66
N ALA A 154 -21.84 26.67 1.43
CA ALA A 154 -21.87 27.94 0.75
C ALA A 154 -23.34 28.21 0.44
N ASN A 155 -24.00 28.79 1.44
CA ASN A 155 -24.92 29.90 1.31
C ASN A 155 -25.75 29.89 0.02
N GLN A 156 -26.61 28.89 -0.14
CA GLN A 156 -27.72 28.92 -1.10
C GLN A 156 -28.87 29.74 -0.50
N SER A 157 -28.65 31.02 -0.20
CA SER A 157 -29.77 31.93 0.11
C SER A 157 -29.35 33.39 0.02
N ALA A 158 -29.34 33.93 -1.19
CA ALA A 158 -29.53 35.35 -1.41
C ALA A 158 -30.24 35.53 -2.76
N ALA A 159 -31.57 35.62 -2.67
CA ALA A 159 -32.43 36.02 -3.77
C ALA A 159 -32.02 37.39 -4.33
N PRO A 160 -32.21 37.64 -5.63
CA PRO A 160 -31.98 38.96 -6.21
C PRO A 160 -33.04 39.94 -5.70
N HIS A 161 -32.63 40.88 -4.85
CA HIS A 161 -33.44 42.00 -4.45
C HIS A 161 -33.62 42.92 -5.66
N ALA A 162 -34.84 42.94 -6.22
CA ALA A 162 -35.23 43.81 -7.31
C ALA A 162 -34.96 45.28 -6.97
N ALA A 163 -34.22 45.97 -7.84
CA ALA A 163 -33.93 47.39 -7.73
C ALA A 163 -35.19 48.23 -8.03
N PRO A 164 -35.45 49.33 -7.29
CA PRO A 164 -36.54 50.25 -7.60
C PRO A 164 -36.20 51.10 -8.83
N SER A 165 -37.12 51.08 -9.79
CA SER A 165 -37.18 51.97 -10.95
C SER A 165 -37.19 53.44 -10.54
N GLN A 166 -36.14 54.19 -10.90
CA GLN A 166 -36.13 55.65 -10.85
C GLN A 166 -36.92 56.23 -12.05
N PRO A 167 -37.88 57.15 -11.84
CA PRO A 167 -38.53 57.85 -12.93
C PRO A 167 -37.62 58.96 -13.50
N ALA A 168 -37.60 59.02 -14.83
CA ALA A 168 -36.89 60.01 -15.62
C ALA A 168 -37.31 61.46 -15.28
N ARG A 169 -36.35 62.30 -14.90
CA ARG A 169 -36.53 63.75 -14.88
C ARG A 169 -36.40 64.28 -16.31
N ALA A 170 -37.52 64.68 -16.88
CA ALA A 170 -37.58 65.54 -18.04
C ALA A 170 -37.02 66.93 -17.68
N ASN A 171 -36.00 67.38 -18.39
CA ASN A 171 -35.56 68.77 -18.40
C ASN A 171 -36.03 69.38 -19.72
N ALA A 172 -37.03 70.24 -19.65
CA ALA A 172 -37.46 71.15 -20.70
C ALA A 172 -37.63 72.52 -20.05
N GLY A 173 -36.92 73.52 -20.57
CA GLY A 173 -36.97 74.91 -20.11
C GLY A 173 -35.59 75.47 -19.86
#